data_AF-A0A2S6ITT4-F1
#
_entry.id   AF-A0A2S6ITT4-F1
#
_cell.length_a   1.000
_cell.length_b   1.000
_cell.length_c   1.000
_cell.angle_alpha   90.00
_cell.angle_beta   90.00
_cell.angle_gamma   90.00
#
_symmetry.space_group_name_H-M   'P 1'
#
loop_
_entity.id
_entity.type
_entity.pdbx_description
1 polymer ?
#
loop_
_entity_poly.entity_id
_entity_poly.type
_entity_poly.pdbx_seq_one_letter_code
_entity_poly.pdbx_strand_id
1 'polypeptide(L)'
;MFRGTTTRTTLTRVASGAGALASVALLAGAAPVSAAAVVDAPAIEQAVRTSPATAGVDPAAYRVADVRLSAADATWAAAHLAPTGADLEPADVVLHLQDGAWQVADLGSFEVGCGIAPAPVLGDFGTVCPG
;
A
#
# COMPACT_ATOMS: atom_id res chain seq x y z
N MET A 1 40.15 20.50 -50.71
CA MET A 1 41.35 19.65 -50.88
C MET A 1 41.11 18.34 -50.15
N PHE A 2 41.37 17.22 -50.84
CA PHE A 2 41.55 15.81 -50.45
C PHE A 2 40.60 15.06 -49.48
N ARG A 3 40.08 13.94 -50.04
CA ARG A 3 39.46 12.76 -49.39
C ARG A 3 40.52 11.84 -48.76
N GLY A 4 40.06 10.99 -47.84
CA GLY A 4 40.62 9.65 -47.55
C GLY A 4 40.94 9.42 -46.06
N THR A 5 40.87 8.23 -45.46
CA THR A 5 40.35 6.90 -45.82
C THR A 5 40.27 6.11 -44.50
N THR A 6 39.31 5.19 -44.42
CA THR A 6 39.08 4.16 -43.41
C THR A 6 40.33 3.45 -42.89
N THR A 7 40.41 3.14 -41.59
CA THR A 7 41.10 1.92 -41.11
C THR A 7 40.46 1.38 -39.82
N ARG A 8 40.02 0.13 -39.90
CA ARG A 8 39.40 -0.71 -38.86
C ARG A 8 40.37 -1.88 -38.65
N THR A 9 40.90 -2.10 -37.44
CA THR A 9 41.76 -3.25 -37.07
C THR A 9 41.67 -3.47 -35.55
N THR A 10 40.83 -4.37 -35.02
CA THR A 10 41.14 -5.75 -34.50
C THR A 10 42.33 -5.84 -33.53
N LEU A 11 42.38 -6.63 -32.45
CA LEU A 11 41.47 -7.38 -31.57
C LEU A 11 42.38 -7.97 -30.46
N THR A 12 41.81 -8.35 -29.31
CA THR A 12 42.28 -9.37 -28.33
C THR A 12 43.53 -9.14 -27.45
N ARG A 13 43.31 -9.15 -26.12
CA ARG A 13 44.01 -10.11 -25.25
C ARG A 13 43.18 -10.46 -24.00
N VAL A 14 43.29 -11.73 -23.61
CA VAL A 14 42.38 -12.53 -22.79
C VAL A 14 42.87 -12.66 -21.33
N ALA A 15 41.89 -12.71 -20.41
CA ALA A 15 41.77 -13.33 -19.08
C ALA A 15 42.95 -13.41 -18.10
N SER A 16 42.66 -13.15 -16.82
CA SER A 16 43.05 -13.98 -15.65
C SER A 16 42.42 -13.43 -14.37
N GLY A 17 41.66 -14.25 -13.65
CA GLY A 17 41.09 -13.87 -12.35
C GLY A 17 40.05 -14.87 -11.84
N ALA A 18 40.50 -16.10 -11.57
CA ALA A 18 39.71 -17.12 -10.90
C ALA A 18 39.42 -16.71 -9.44
N GLY A 19 38.14 -16.70 -9.09
CA GLY A 19 37.65 -16.55 -7.73
C GLY A 19 36.33 -17.29 -7.59
N ALA A 20 36.40 -18.62 -7.67
CA ALA A 20 35.26 -19.48 -7.37
C ALA A 20 35.05 -19.48 -5.85
N LEU A 21 33.98 -18.83 -5.40
CA LEU A 21 33.32 -19.15 -4.13
C LEU A 21 31.89 -19.57 -4.47
N ALA A 22 31.73 -20.88 -4.60
CA ALA A 22 30.44 -21.55 -4.54
C ALA A 22 29.83 -21.27 -3.16
N SER A 23 28.55 -20.90 -3.11
CA SER A 23 27.68 -21.19 -1.97
C SER A 23 26.20 -20.84 -2.21
N VAL A 24 25.41 -21.92 -2.15
CA VAL A 24 23.98 -22.04 -1.81
C VAL A 24 22.94 -21.52 -2.79
N ALA A 25 22.51 -22.42 -3.68
CA ALA A 25 21.16 -22.40 -4.22
C ALA A 25 20.17 -22.76 -3.08
N LEU A 26 19.53 -21.75 -2.49
CA LEU A 26 18.37 -21.94 -1.62
C LEU A 26 17.18 -22.37 -2.48
N LEU A 27 16.95 -23.67 -2.56
CA LEU A 27 15.65 -24.24 -2.93
C LEU A 27 14.70 -24.02 -1.75
N ALA A 28 14.20 -22.79 -1.61
CA ALA A 28 12.99 -22.53 -0.85
C ALA A 28 11.83 -22.63 -1.84
N GLY A 29 11.07 -23.72 -1.77
CA GLY A 29 9.78 -23.80 -2.43
C GLY A 29 8.93 -22.65 -1.91
N ALA A 30 8.76 -21.61 -2.72
CA ALA A 30 7.67 -20.68 -2.54
C ALA A 30 6.40 -21.50 -2.82
N ALA A 31 5.75 -21.98 -1.76
CA ALA A 31 4.31 -22.19 -1.83
C ALA A 31 3.72 -20.94 -2.51
N PRO A 32 2.74 -21.07 -3.42
CA PRO A 32 2.04 -19.88 -3.90
C PRO A 32 1.49 -19.21 -2.64
N VAL A 33 2.11 -18.10 -2.23
CA VAL A 33 1.44 -17.13 -1.39
C VAL A 33 0.23 -16.81 -2.24
N SER A 34 -0.94 -17.36 -1.87
CA SER A 34 -2.18 -17.01 -2.52
C SER A 34 -2.13 -15.50 -2.68
N ALA A 35 -2.44 -14.99 -3.86
CA ALA A 35 -2.66 -13.57 -4.12
C ALA A 35 -3.88 -13.03 -3.33
N ALA A 36 -4.15 -13.60 -2.15
CA ALA A 36 -4.88 -13.03 -1.06
C ALA A 36 -4.14 -11.75 -0.67
N ALA A 37 -4.52 -10.68 -1.35
CA ALA A 37 -4.28 -9.29 -1.05
C ALA A 37 -3.06 -9.05 -0.18
N VAL A 38 -1.95 -8.63 -0.79
CA VAL A 38 -1.17 -7.58 -0.13
C VAL A 38 -2.16 -6.45 0.04
N VAL A 39 -2.77 -6.35 1.22
CA VAL A 39 -3.48 -5.15 1.63
C VAL A 39 -2.49 -4.05 1.33
N ASP A 40 -2.86 -3.12 0.46
CA ASP A 40 -1.98 -2.02 0.04
C ASP A 40 -1.93 -1.00 1.18
N ALA A 41 -1.58 -1.48 2.38
CA ALA A 41 -1.59 -0.75 3.63
C ALA A 41 -0.77 0.54 3.51
N PRO A 42 0.43 0.57 2.88
CA PRO A 42 1.14 1.82 2.64
C PRO A 42 0.33 2.83 1.82
N ALA A 43 -0.41 2.37 0.80
CA ALA A 43 -1.23 3.25 -0.03
C ALA A 43 -2.47 3.75 0.73
N ILE A 44 -3.10 2.90 1.56
CA ILE A 44 -4.19 3.28 2.46
C ILE A 44 -3.70 4.29 3.51
N GLU A 45 -2.56 4.03 4.15
CA GLU A 45 -1.94 4.94 5.10
C GLU A 45 -1.64 6.30 4.47
N GLN A 46 -1.07 6.30 3.25
CA GLN A 46 -0.81 7.53 2.51
C GLN A 46 -2.11 8.28 2.17
N ALA A 47 -3.15 7.56 1.72
CA ALA A 47 -4.44 8.16 1.40
C ALA A 47 -5.08 8.81 2.63
N VAL A 48 -5.04 8.15 3.79
CA VAL A 48 -5.49 8.73 5.06
C VAL A 48 -4.73 10.01 5.36
N ARG A 49 -3.39 9.94 5.42
CA ARG A 49 -2.52 11.06 5.86
C ARG A 49 -2.59 12.29 4.95
N THR A 50 -2.85 12.07 3.66
CA THR A 50 -2.95 13.15 2.65
C THR A 50 -4.38 13.61 2.40
N SER A 51 -5.37 13.00 3.06
CA SER A 51 -6.77 13.35 2.87
C SER A 51 -7.08 14.74 3.44
N PRO A 52 -8.07 15.45 2.85
CA PRO A 52 -8.62 16.66 3.46
C PRO A 52 -9.15 16.44 4.88
N ALA A 53 -9.65 15.23 5.19
CA ALA A 53 -10.21 14.88 6.48
C ALA A 53 -9.17 14.94 7.63
N THR A 54 -7.89 14.71 7.34
CA THR A 54 -6.81 14.79 8.34
C THR A 54 -5.87 15.97 8.13
N ALA A 55 -6.17 16.90 7.21
CA ALA A 55 -5.25 17.98 6.84
C ALA A 55 -4.89 18.94 8.00
N GLY A 56 -5.73 19.00 9.05
CA GLY A 56 -5.49 19.80 10.25
C GLY A 56 -4.79 19.06 11.39
N VAL A 57 -4.45 17.77 11.21
CA VAL A 57 -3.86 16.92 12.25
C VAL A 57 -2.42 16.57 11.86
N ASP A 58 -1.48 16.74 12.79
CA ASP A 58 -0.10 16.29 12.58
C ASP A 58 -0.08 14.77 12.29
N PRO A 59 0.48 14.32 11.16
CA PRO A 59 0.59 12.89 10.84
C PRO A 59 1.32 12.08 11.94
N ALA A 60 2.20 12.68 12.73
CA ALA A 60 2.86 12.00 13.85
C ALA A 60 1.97 11.82 15.09
N ALA A 61 0.84 12.52 15.17
CA ALA A 61 -0.07 12.48 16.31
C ALA A 61 -0.97 11.24 16.34
N TYR A 62 -0.96 10.42 15.29
CA TYR A 62 -1.71 9.17 15.21
C TYR A 62 -1.00 8.11 14.37
N ARG A 63 -1.36 6.85 14.61
CA ARG A 63 -1.02 5.70 13.77
C ARG A 63 -2.27 5.22 13.04
N VAL A 64 -2.11 4.87 11.78
CA VAL A 64 -3.10 4.08 11.05
C VAL A 64 -2.83 2.62 11.40
N ALA A 65 -3.80 1.95 11.98
CA ALA A 65 -3.73 0.60 12.52
C ALA A 65 -4.91 -0.24 11.97
N ASP A 66 -4.85 -1.55 12.19
CA ASP A 66 -5.94 -2.48 11.90
C ASP A 66 -6.53 -2.36 10.49
N VAL A 67 -5.65 -2.10 9.51
CA VAL A 67 -6.03 -1.96 8.10
C VAL A 67 -6.56 -3.29 7.58
N ARG A 68 -7.78 -3.28 7.04
CA ARG A 68 -8.43 -4.44 6.45
C ARG A 68 -9.19 -4.07 5.18
N LEU A 69 -9.17 -4.97 4.21
CA LEU A 69 -10.05 -4.90 3.04
C LEU A 69 -11.38 -5.61 3.35
N SER A 70 -12.45 -5.17 2.72
CA SER A 70 -13.71 -5.92 2.74
C SER A 70 -13.56 -7.22 1.93
N ALA A 71 -14.11 -8.30 2.47
CA ALA A 71 -14.17 -9.59 1.80
C ALA A 71 -15.29 -9.63 0.75
N ALA A 72 -16.35 -8.86 0.97
CA ALA A 72 -17.44 -8.66 0.03
C ALA A 72 -17.03 -7.82 -1.18
N ASP A 73 -16.18 -6.80 -0.98
CA ASP A 73 -15.66 -5.95 -2.05
C ASP A 73 -14.26 -5.41 -1.70
N ALA A 74 -13.22 -5.94 -2.36
CA ALA A 74 -11.84 -5.56 -2.12
C ALA A 74 -11.48 -4.13 -2.58
N THR A 75 -12.42 -3.41 -3.21
CA THR A 75 -12.27 -1.96 -3.48
C THR A 75 -12.62 -1.10 -2.26
N TRP A 76 -13.09 -1.70 -1.17
CA TRP A 76 -13.33 -1.01 0.11
C TRP A 76 -12.34 -1.45 1.18
N ALA A 77 -11.93 -0.50 2.02
CA ALA A 77 -11.06 -0.74 3.15
C ALA A 77 -11.55 0.00 4.41
N ALA A 78 -11.16 -0.52 5.56
CA ALA A 78 -11.30 0.17 6.83
C ALA A 78 -9.96 0.16 7.58
N ALA A 79 -9.74 1.18 8.40
CA ALA A 79 -8.61 1.26 9.33
C ALA A 79 -9.00 2.00 10.60
N HIS A 80 -8.23 1.78 11.65
CA HIS A 80 -8.34 2.49 12.92
C HIS A 80 -7.25 3.56 13.04
N LEU A 81 -7.62 4.78 13.40
CA LEU A 81 -6.72 5.89 13.70
C LEU A 81 -6.48 5.90 15.22
N ALA A 82 -5.35 5.36 15.64
CA ALA A 82 -4.94 5.31 17.05
C ALA A 82 -4.08 6.53 17.42
N PRO A 83 -4.53 7.42 18.31
CA PRO A 83 -3.74 8.54 18.81
C PRO A 83 -2.44 8.09 19.45
N THR A 84 -1.38 8.89 19.31
CA THR A 84 -0.10 8.67 20.02
C THR A 84 -0.02 9.43 21.35
N GLY A 85 -0.95 10.36 21.60
CA GLY A 85 -1.11 11.13 22.83
C GLY A 85 -2.60 11.31 23.21
N ALA A 86 -2.86 12.11 24.24
CA ALA A 86 -4.22 12.28 24.79
C ALA A 86 -5.04 13.41 24.12
N ASP A 87 -4.41 14.20 23.24
CA ASP A 87 -5.04 15.40 22.65
C ASP A 87 -5.95 15.07 21.44
N LEU A 88 -5.94 13.82 20.99
CA LEU A 88 -6.79 13.33 19.91
C LEU A 88 -7.64 12.17 20.40
N GLU A 89 -8.87 12.15 19.94
CA GLU A 89 -9.75 10.99 20.09
C GLU A 89 -9.43 9.96 19.00
N PRO A 90 -9.56 8.66 19.30
CA PRO A 90 -9.48 7.63 18.27
C PRO A 90 -10.65 7.75 17.30
N ALA A 91 -10.40 7.35 16.06
CA ALA A 91 -11.40 7.36 15.00
C ALA A 91 -11.24 6.13 14.11
N ASP A 92 -12.31 5.75 13.42
CA ASP A 92 -12.27 4.79 12.34
C ASP A 92 -12.37 5.53 11.00
N VAL A 93 -11.82 4.93 9.96
CA VAL A 93 -11.86 5.45 8.60
C VAL A 93 -12.31 4.37 7.64
N VAL A 94 -13.20 4.74 6.73
CA VAL A 94 -13.61 3.91 5.58
C VAL A 94 -13.06 4.55 4.31
N LEU A 95 -12.45 3.73 3.46
CA LEU A 95 -11.87 4.15 2.19
C LEU A 95 -12.48 3.37 1.04
N HIS A 96 -12.50 4.01 -0.13
CA HIS A 96 -12.92 3.42 -1.40
C HIS A 96 -11.83 3.62 -2.45
N LEU A 97 -11.48 2.56 -3.16
CA LEU A 97 -10.53 2.56 -4.27
C LEU A 97 -11.24 3.07 -5.52
N GLN A 98 -10.88 4.27 -5.96
CA GLN A 98 -11.46 4.92 -7.13
C GLN A 98 -10.35 5.26 -8.11
N ASP A 99 -10.53 4.87 -9.38
CA ASP A 99 -9.54 5.07 -10.45
C ASP A 99 -8.12 4.59 -10.09
N GLY A 100 -8.03 3.53 -9.29
CA GLY A 100 -6.76 2.95 -8.83
C GLY A 100 -6.09 3.67 -7.66
N ALA A 101 -6.75 4.66 -7.03
CA ALA A 101 -6.25 5.36 -5.85
C ALA A 101 -7.23 5.24 -4.67
N TRP A 102 -6.70 4.95 -3.48
CA TRP A 102 -7.48 4.95 -2.24
C TRP A 102 -7.89 6.37 -1.88
N GLN A 103 -9.17 6.55 -1.55
CA GLN A 103 -9.70 7.82 -1.10
C GLN A 103 -10.49 7.61 0.18
N VAL A 104 -10.32 8.52 1.14
CA VAL A 104 -11.15 8.53 2.36
C VAL A 104 -12.58 8.83 1.96
N ALA A 105 -13.47 7.87 2.23
CA ALA A 105 -14.90 8.01 1.98
C ALA A 105 -15.63 8.55 3.21
N ASP A 106 -15.19 8.14 4.41
CA ASP A 106 -15.72 8.64 5.68
C ASP A 106 -14.70 8.46 6.82
N LEU A 107 -14.77 9.32 7.83
CA LEU A 107 -13.90 9.30 9.01
C LEU A 107 -14.68 9.83 10.22
N GLY A 108 -14.69 9.06 11.31
CA GLY A 108 -15.33 9.48 12.56
C GLY A 108 -15.18 8.46 13.68
N SER A 109 -15.84 8.71 14.81
CA SER A 109 -15.90 7.79 15.95
C SER A 109 -17.20 6.99 16.00
N PHE A 110 -18.17 7.30 15.14
CA PHE A 110 -19.49 6.71 15.13
C PHE A 110 -20.07 6.70 13.71
N GLU A 111 -20.85 5.66 13.39
CA GLU A 111 -21.54 5.50 12.10
C GLU A 111 -20.65 5.61 10.84
N VAL A 112 -19.36 5.32 10.99
CA VAL A 112 -18.39 5.47 9.89
C VAL A 112 -18.73 4.55 8.73
N GLY A 113 -18.99 5.16 7.57
CA GLY A 113 -19.38 4.49 6.33
C GLY A 113 -20.89 4.33 6.15
N CYS A 114 -21.71 4.71 7.12
CA CYS A 114 -23.17 4.59 7.01
C CYS A 114 -23.73 5.48 5.90
N GLY A 115 -24.57 4.89 5.03
CA GLY A 115 -25.12 5.57 3.86
C GLY A 115 -24.12 5.80 2.72
N ILE A 116 -22.85 5.39 2.89
CA ILE A 116 -21.76 5.57 1.93
C ILE A 116 -21.28 4.22 1.40
N ALA A 117 -20.88 3.31 2.29
CA ALA A 117 -20.43 1.98 1.93
C ALA A 117 -21.62 1.01 1.75
N PRO A 118 -21.54 0.04 0.83
CA PRO A 118 -22.56 -0.99 0.68
C PRO A 118 -22.77 -1.81 1.96
N ALA A 119 -23.99 -2.28 2.22
CA ALA A 119 -24.31 -3.05 3.43
C ALA A 119 -23.42 -4.30 3.65
N PRO A 120 -23.05 -5.10 2.63
CA PRO A 120 -22.12 -6.21 2.82
C PRO A 120 -20.72 -5.77 3.28
N VAL A 121 -20.24 -4.63 2.78
CA VAL A 121 -18.94 -4.02 3.16
C VAL A 121 -18.98 -3.58 4.62
N LEU A 122 -20.07 -2.91 5.03
CA LEU A 122 -20.27 -2.50 6.42
C LEU A 122 -20.33 -3.71 7.37
N GLY A 123 -20.94 -4.81 6.93
CA GLY A 123 -20.95 -6.08 7.65
C GLY A 123 -19.54 -6.63 7.92
N ASP A 124 -18.65 -6.59 6.92
CA ASP A 124 -17.25 -7.01 7.09
C ASP A 124 -16.49 -6.11 8.07
N PHE A 125 -16.85 -4.83 8.13
CA PHE A 125 -16.26 -3.87 9.07
C PHE A 125 -16.89 -3.94 10.47
N GLY A 126 -17.99 -4.67 10.64
CA GLY A 126 -18.71 -4.75 11.92
C GLY A 126 -19.44 -3.45 12.28
N THR A 127 -19.67 -2.57 11.30
CA THR A 127 -20.40 -1.32 11.50
C THR A 127 -21.90 -1.59 11.43
N VAL A 128 -22.65 -1.14 12.44
CA VAL A 128 -24.12 -1.19 12.45
C VAL A 128 -24.63 0.22 12.21
N CYS A 129 -25.38 0.41 11.13
CA CYS A 129 -25.99 1.68 10.79
C CYS A 129 -27.46 1.72 11.24
N PRO A 130 -27.97 2.85 11.76
CA PRO A 130 -29.40 3.02 11.98
C PRO A 130 -30.14 2.97 10.64
N GLY A 131 -31.31 2.34 10.64
CA GLY A 131 -32.19 2.21 9.48
C GLY A 131 -33.13 3.38 9.27
#